data_AF-A0AA86J348-F1
#
_entry.id   AF-A0AA86J348-F1
#
_cell.length_a   1.000
_cell.length_b   1.000
_cell.length_c   1.000
_cell.angle_alpha   90.00
_cell.angle_beta   90.00
_cell.angle_gamma   90.00
#
_symmetry.space_group_name_H-M   'P 1'
#
loop_
_entity.id
_entity.type
_entity.pdbx_description
1 polymer ?
#
loop_
_entity_poly.entity_id
_entity_poly.type
_entity_poly.pdbx_seq_one_letter_code
_entity_poly.pdbx_strand_id
1 'polypeptide(L)'
;MATLFFSRDGKDPNRAESKAELSMATVMQFFQKYDHHYFADPPGINTHKEPSPYSAYTNVVVEIENNEINEKFTKAGFYWFPQLQPNDCKELINRHELG
;
A
#
# COMPACT_ATOMS: atom_id res chain seq x y z
N MET A 1 8.61 -1.47 -10.56
CA MET A 1 8.89 -1.64 -9.12
C MET A 1 7.66 -1.18 -8.37
N ALA A 2 7.44 -1.73 -7.19
CA ALA A 2 6.35 -1.31 -6.33
C ALA A 2 6.88 -1.05 -4.93
N THR A 3 6.25 -0.14 -4.20
CA THR A 3 6.61 0.16 -2.82
C THR A 3 5.41 -0.07 -1.93
N LEU A 4 5.61 -0.86 -0.87
CA LEU A 4 4.61 -1.09 0.16
C LEU A 4 4.69 0.02 1.21
N PHE A 5 3.54 0.63 1.47
CA PHE A 5 3.36 1.64 2.50
C PHE A 5 2.29 1.21 3.49
N PHE A 6 2.50 1.58 4.75
CA PHE A 6 1.38 1.62 5.71
C PHE A 6 0.95 3.07 5.89
N SER A 7 -0.35 3.30 5.77
CA SER A 7 -0.96 4.62 5.96
C SER A 7 -1.96 4.64 7.10
N ARG A 8 -2.16 5.83 7.68
CA ARG A 8 -3.17 6.11 8.71
C ARG A 8 -4.30 6.94 8.12
N ASP A 9 -5.48 6.87 8.74
CA ASP A 9 -6.66 7.65 8.33
C ASP A 9 -6.37 9.16 8.21
N GLY A 10 -7.16 9.93 7.45
CA GLY A 10 -7.19 11.39 7.24
C GLY A 10 -6.44 11.91 5.98
N LYS A 11 -6.17 13.24 5.89
CA LYS A 11 -5.62 13.95 4.70
C LYS A 11 -4.12 14.32 4.70
N ASP A 12 -3.36 14.01 5.76
CA ASP A 12 -1.98 14.53 5.85
C ASP A 12 -1.02 13.81 4.87
N PRO A 13 -0.09 14.54 4.24
CA PRO A 13 0.84 14.00 3.23
C PRO A 13 2.02 13.21 3.82
N ASN A 14 2.35 13.35 5.11
CA ASN A 14 3.46 12.64 5.79
C ASN A 14 2.96 11.35 6.49
N ARG A 15 2.12 10.57 5.79
CA ARG A 15 1.38 9.44 6.41
C ARG A 15 1.73 8.07 5.90
N ALA A 16 2.65 7.98 4.97
CA ALA A 16 3.09 6.72 4.41
C ALA A 16 4.50 6.45 4.92
N GLU A 17 4.66 5.41 5.73
CA GLU A 17 5.99 4.89 6.01
C GLU A 17 6.26 3.79 4.98
N SER A 18 7.26 4.00 4.12
CA SER A 18 7.76 2.96 3.22
C SER A 18 8.26 1.79 4.06
N LYS A 19 7.74 0.59 3.80
CA LYS A 19 8.09 -0.61 4.54
C LYS A 19 8.94 -1.59 3.76
N ALA A 20 8.72 -1.68 2.45
CA ALA A 20 9.49 -2.54 1.58
C ALA A 20 9.34 -2.08 0.13
N GLU A 21 10.42 -2.15 -0.63
CA GLU A 21 10.33 -2.24 -2.09
C GLU A 21 9.92 -3.67 -2.44
N LEU A 22 9.04 -3.87 -3.40
CA LEU A 22 8.54 -5.17 -3.80
C LEU A 22 8.74 -5.36 -5.30
N SER A 23 9.12 -6.58 -5.69
CA SER A 23 9.04 -6.98 -7.08
C SER A 23 7.57 -7.09 -7.52
N MET A 24 7.28 -6.83 -8.80
CA MET A 24 5.92 -7.00 -9.31
C MET A 24 5.43 -8.45 -9.23
N ALA A 25 6.34 -9.43 -9.32
CA ALA A 25 6.01 -10.83 -9.09
C ALA A 25 5.45 -11.06 -7.67
N THR A 26 6.07 -10.44 -6.66
CA THR A 26 5.59 -10.47 -5.27
C THR A 26 4.23 -9.78 -5.15
N VAL A 27 4.05 -8.62 -5.79
CA VAL A 27 2.78 -7.89 -5.79
C VAL A 27 1.66 -8.75 -6.37
N MET A 28 1.89 -9.35 -7.55
CA MET A 28 0.92 -10.24 -8.19
C MET A 28 0.64 -11.47 -7.32
N GLN A 29 1.65 -12.16 -6.82
CA GLN A 29 1.46 -13.37 -6.01
C GLN A 29 0.62 -13.11 -4.75
N PHE A 30 0.88 -11.99 -4.07
CA PHE A 30 0.27 -11.72 -2.76
C PHE A 30 -1.04 -10.92 -2.88
N PHE A 31 -1.06 -9.86 -3.70
CA PHE A 31 -2.12 -8.86 -3.68
C PHE A 31 -3.23 -9.08 -4.73
N GLN A 32 -2.98 -9.83 -5.82
CA GLN A 32 -3.96 -9.96 -6.92
C GLN A 32 -5.33 -10.52 -6.48
N LYS A 33 -5.34 -11.30 -5.39
CA LYS A 33 -6.53 -11.97 -4.84
C LYS A 33 -7.43 -11.06 -4.01
N TYR A 34 -6.95 -9.88 -3.63
CA TYR A 34 -7.71 -8.93 -2.82
C TYR A 34 -8.32 -7.84 -3.70
N ASP A 35 -9.50 -7.35 -3.31
CA ASP A 35 -10.04 -6.14 -3.89
C ASP A 35 -9.19 -4.93 -3.49
N HIS A 36 -9.12 -3.97 -4.40
CA HIS A 36 -8.34 -2.77 -4.22
C HIS A 36 -9.03 -1.56 -4.82
N HIS A 37 -8.62 -0.38 -4.35
CA HIS A 37 -9.02 0.89 -4.90
C HIS A 37 -7.79 1.61 -5.45
N TYR A 38 -7.89 2.06 -6.71
CA TYR A 38 -6.84 2.80 -7.39
C TYR A 38 -6.95 4.31 -7.10
N PHE A 39 -5.81 4.96 -6.91
CA PHE A 39 -5.65 6.39 -6.76
C PHE A 39 -4.45 6.87 -7.59
N ALA A 40 -4.60 7.99 -8.29
CA ALA A 40 -3.49 8.60 -9.05
C ALA A 40 -2.47 9.29 -8.13
N ASP A 41 -2.94 9.78 -6.98
CA ASP A 41 -2.15 10.47 -5.95
C ASP A 41 -2.23 9.70 -4.62
N PRO A 42 -1.33 9.95 -3.64
CA PRO A 42 -1.38 9.29 -2.34
C PRO A 42 -2.79 9.38 -1.70
N PRO A 43 -3.42 8.24 -1.35
CA PRO A 43 -4.82 8.25 -0.93
C PRO A 43 -4.97 8.85 0.47
N GLY A 44 -5.87 9.83 0.59
CA GLY A 44 -6.48 10.20 1.86
C GLY A 44 -7.56 9.18 2.23
N ILE A 45 -7.25 8.25 3.14
CA ILE A 45 -8.20 7.20 3.57
C ILE A 45 -8.99 7.72 4.77
N ASN A 46 -10.31 7.57 4.79
CA ASN A 46 -11.17 8.06 5.90
C ASN A 46 -10.91 9.53 6.27
N THR A 47 -10.94 10.42 5.27
CA THR A 47 -10.56 11.84 5.41
C THR A 47 -11.41 12.66 6.39
N HIS A 48 -12.56 12.13 6.81
CA HIS A 48 -13.44 12.75 7.80
C HIS A 48 -13.00 12.51 9.26
N LYS A 49 -12.10 11.55 9.49
CA LYS A 49 -11.54 11.33 10.83
C LYS A 49 -10.39 12.32 11.05
N GLU A 50 -10.36 12.94 12.22
CA GLU A 50 -9.19 13.66 12.74
C GLU A 50 -8.31 12.66 13.48
N PRO A 51 -7.26 12.13 12.84
CA PRO A 51 -6.41 11.14 13.45
C PRO A 51 -5.40 11.85 14.33
N SER A 52 -5.22 11.33 15.53
CA SER A 52 -4.13 11.74 16.40
C SER A 52 -2.78 11.49 15.70
N PRO A 53 -1.73 12.29 15.98
CA PRO A 53 -0.38 11.95 15.55
C PRO A 53 0.08 10.56 16.03
N TYR A 54 -0.58 10.02 17.07
CA TYR A 54 -0.34 8.68 17.62
C TYR A 54 -1.24 7.58 17.02
N SER A 55 -2.08 7.90 16.03
CA SER A 55 -2.92 6.90 15.37
C SER A 55 -2.04 5.88 14.63
N ALA A 56 -2.34 4.60 14.83
CA ALA A 56 -1.64 3.50 14.17
C ALA A 56 -1.80 3.59 12.65
N TYR A 57 -0.76 3.16 11.92
CA TYR A 57 -0.88 2.87 10.50
C TYR A 57 -1.69 1.59 10.36
N THR A 58 -2.87 1.67 9.77
CA THR A 58 -3.82 0.54 9.69
C THR A 58 -4.13 0.14 8.25
N ASN A 59 -3.80 1.00 7.29
CA ASN A 59 -4.13 0.81 5.89
C ASN A 59 -2.91 0.30 5.14
N VAL A 60 -3.14 -0.64 4.22
CA VAL A 60 -2.11 -1.20 3.35
C VAL A 60 -2.24 -0.58 1.97
N VAL A 61 -1.19 0.10 1.53
CA VAL A 61 -1.14 0.75 0.21
C VAL A 61 0.09 0.28 -0.53
N VAL A 62 -0.05 -0.02 -1.81
CA VAL A 62 1.07 -0.33 -2.70
C VAL A 62 1.13 0.73 -3.78
N GLU A 63 2.24 1.45 -3.86
CA GLU A 63 2.54 2.31 -5.00
C GLU A 63 3.18 1.46 -6.10
N ILE A 64 2.74 1.66 -7.33
CA ILE A 64 3.33 1.06 -8.53
C ILE A 64 3.80 2.21 -9.40
N GLU A 65 5.11 2.30 -9.65
CA GLU A 65 5.71 3.47 -10.31
C GLU A 65 5.58 3.43 -11.84
N ASN A 66 5.40 2.24 -12.42
CA ASN A 66 5.32 2.05 -13.87
C ASN A 66 3.95 1.49 -14.26
N ASN A 67 3.55 1.71 -15.51
CA ASN A 67 2.40 1.01 -16.05
C ASN A 67 2.69 -0.49 -16.13
N GLU A 68 2.07 -1.26 -15.25
CA GLU A 68 1.96 -2.70 -15.39
C GLU A 68 0.72 -3.03 -16.21
N ILE A 69 0.81 -4.03 -17.09
CA ILE A 69 -0.20 -4.31 -18.12
C ILE A 69 -0.91 -5.62 -17.80
N ASN A 70 -1.22 -5.84 -16.52
CA ASN A 70 -2.03 -7.00 -16.11
C ASN A 70 -3.46 -6.56 -15.79
N GLU A 71 -4.39 -7.53 -15.70
CA GLU A 71 -5.82 -7.26 -15.53
C GLU A 71 -6.19 -6.57 -14.21
N LYS A 72 -5.29 -6.60 -13.21
CA LYS A 72 -5.53 -6.04 -11.86
C LYS A 72 -4.84 -4.69 -11.63
N PHE A 73 -3.65 -4.48 -12.17
CA PHE A 73 -2.77 -3.35 -11.88
C PHE A 73 -2.39 -2.64 -13.19
N THR A 74 -3.38 -2.03 -13.85
CA THR A 74 -3.27 -1.51 -15.22
C THR A 74 -2.52 -0.18 -15.35
N LYS A 75 -2.22 0.50 -14.23
CA LYS A 75 -1.72 1.88 -14.21
C LYS A 75 -0.68 2.08 -13.10
N ALA A 76 0.24 3.01 -13.33
CA ALA A 76 1.04 3.59 -12.25
C ALA A 76 0.14 4.39 -11.28
N GLY A 77 0.45 4.32 -9.99
CA GLY A 77 -0.27 5.01 -8.91
C GLY A 77 -0.37 4.16 -7.63
N PHE A 78 -1.32 4.52 -6.78
CA PHE A 78 -1.50 3.93 -5.45
C PHE A 78 -2.70 2.98 -5.42
N TYR A 79 -2.47 1.79 -4.88
CA TYR A 79 -3.47 0.75 -4.72
C TYR A 79 -3.70 0.49 -3.25
N TRP A 80 -4.88 0.83 -2.75
CA TRP A 80 -5.28 0.58 -1.36
C TRP A 80 -6.07 -0.72 -1.25
N PHE A 81 -5.70 -1.54 -0.26
CA PHE A 81 -6.34 -2.83 0.02
C PHE A 81 -7.11 -2.75 1.35
N PRO A 82 -8.43 -2.49 1.33
CA PRO A 82 -9.22 -2.30 2.55
C PRO A 82 -9.35 -3.57 3.41
N GLN A 83 -9.13 -4.74 2.80
CA GLN A 83 -9.23 -6.04 3.48
C GLN A 83 -7.93 -6.44 4.20
N LEU A 84 -6.83 -5.74 3.94
CA LEU A 84 -5.52 -6.06 4.50
C LEU A 84 -5.17 -5.15 5.66
N GLN A 85 -4.51 -5.73 6.66
CA GLN A 85 -3.89 -5.02 7.76
C GLN A 85 -2.35 -5.11 7.65
N PRO A 86 -1.61 -4.16 8.27
CA PRO A 86 -0.15 -4.20 8.33
C PRO A 86 0.43 -5.54 8.78
N ASN A 87 -0.26 -6.21 9.71
CA ASN A 87 0.15 -7.50 10.25
C ASN A 87 0.20 -8.60 9.18
N ASP A 88 -0.70 -8.56 8.20
CA ASP A 88 -0.76 -9.53 7.10
C ASP A 88 0.43 -9.38 6.14
N CYS A 89 1.06 -8.21 6.12
CA CYS A 89 2.20 -7.90 5.26
C CYS A 89 3.56 -8.10 5.95
N LYS A 90 3.59 -8.54 7.22
CA LYS A 90 4.85 -8.69 7.98
C LYS A 90 5.88 -9.60 7.31
N GLU A 91 5.42 -10.69 6.69
CA GLU A 91 6.34 -11.60 5.98
C GLU A 91 6.97 -10.96 4.74
N LEU A 92 6.27 -10.04 4.07
CA LEU A 92 6.79 -9.32 2.90
C LEU A 92 7.89 -8.34 3.31
N ILE A 93 7.74 -7.72 4.49
CA ILE A 93 8.73 -6.81 5.06
C ILE A 93 9.97 -7.58 5.49
N ASN A 94 9.80 -8.65 6.28
CA ASN A 94 10.92 -9.41 6.83
C ASN A 94 11.77 -10.13 5.77
N ARG A 95 11.19 -10.48 4.62
CA ARG A 95 11.94 -11.09 3.50
C ARG A 95 12.84 -10.08 2.76
N HIS A 96 12.57 -8.78 2.89
CA HIS A 96 13.35 -7.73 2.24
C HIS A 96 14.56 -7.26 3.08
N GLU A 97 14.61 -7.54 4.38
CA GLU A 97 15.75 -7.17 5.25
C GLU A 97 16.92 -8.17 5.23
N LEU A 98 16.79 -9.28 4.49
CA LEU A 98 17.79 -10.36 4.43
C LEU A 98 18.44 -10.50 3.03
N GLY A 99 18.16 -9.58 2.12
CA GLY A 99 18.69 -9.55 0.74
C GLY A 99 19.86 -8.59 0.58
#